data_AF-A0A3E2B2E4-F1
#
_entry.id   AF-A0A3E2B2E4-F1
#
_cell.length_a   1.000
_cell.length_b   1.000
_cell.length_c   1.000
_cell.angle_alpha   90.00
_cell.angle_beta   90.00
_cell.angle_gamma   90.00
#
_symmetry.space_group_name_H-M   'P 1'
#
loop_
_entity.id
_entity.type
_entity.pdbx_description
1 polymer ?
#
loop_
_entity_poly.entity_id
_entity_poly.type
_entity_poly.pdbx_seq_one_letter_code
_entity_poly.pdbx_strand_id
1 'polypeptide(L)'
;MLRKLLKHEFRATARVMIPLYLITVLLAVLTRATALWAEMVTFDGMLGRNFLALLSGIIIFGFVLALIATFVVAVILAILRFRSNLMADEGYVMFTLPVSTHTLVWSKLIVSAVWFLGAVVVDVLSLLALVANVEMFWELGRVFQEIADQWNAYYVGNGVAFLVECLLLFLVFCVVACLEFYTPLAIGHSFAQHKMLLSVAFFFAIQVVTQIVSGMLLFAGVPMLDSMDGWLNSLTPATAIHGFMWGSILISAIYGAILYCITIRMLHRHLNLE
;
A
#
# COMPACT_ATOMS: atom_id res chain seq x y z
N MET A 1 -16.26 -21.03 1.23
CA MET A 1 -14.84 -21.44 1.34
C MET A 1 -13.88 -20.25 1.54
N LEU A 2 -14.07 -19.12 0.85
CA LEU A 2 -13.21 -17.92 0.97
C LEU A 2 -12.93 -17.48 2.42
N ARG A 3 -13.95 -17.42 3.29
CA ARG A 3 -13.77 -17.07 4.72
C ARG A 3 -12.76 -17.97 5.45
N LYS A 4 -12.72 -19.27 5.13
CA LYS A 4 -11.76 -20.21 5.75
C LYS A 4 -10.35 -19.92 5.26
N LEU A 5 -10.17 -19.71 3.95
CA LEU A 5 -8.89 -19.31 3.36
C LEU A 5 -8.37 -18.02 4.00
N LEU A 6 -9.19 -16.96 4.03
CA LEU A 6 -8.83 -15.69 4.66
C LEU A 6 -8.40 -15.88 6.11
N LYS A 7 -9.14 -16.66 6.91
CA LYS A 7 -8.79 -16.92 8.32
C LYS A 7 -7.40 -17.56 8.47
N HIS A 8 -7.05 -18.53 7.62
CA HIS A 8 -5.74 -19.17 7.67
C HIS A 8 -4.63 -18.24 7.21
N GLU A 9 -4.86 -17.49 6.13
CA GLU A 9 -3.92 -16.50 5.59
C GLU A 9 -3.64 -15.38 6.62
N PHE A 10 -4.68 -14.79 7.21
CA PHE A 10 -4.54 -13.78 8.26
C PHE A 10 -3.80 -14.31 9.48
N ARG A 11 -4.12 -15.52 9.94
CA ARG A 11 -3.42 -16.12 11.09
C ARG A 11 -1.94 -16.31 10.80
N ALA A 12 -1.58 -16.73 9.59
CA ALA A 12 -0.19 -16.94 9.21
C ALA A 12 0.59 -15.62 9.17
N THR A 13 0.02 -14.60 8.54
CA THR A 13 0.63 -13.28 8.30
C THR A 13 0.63 -12.36 9.54
N ALA A 14 -0.40 -12.45 10.37
CA ALA A 14 -0.53 -11.67 11.61
C ALA A 14 0.63 -11.90 12.60
N ARG A 15 1.21 -13.11 12.61
CA ARG A 15 2.37 -13.43 13.47
C ARG A 15 3.61 -12.60 13.16
N VAL A 16 3.68 -12.01 11.97
CA VAL A 16 4.79 -11.13 11.55
C VAL A 16 4.35 -9.68 11.58
N MET A 17 3.17 -9.37 11.03
CA MET A 17 2.70 -7.99 10.89
C MET A 17 2.33 -7.32 12.22
N ILE A 18 1.67 -8.04 13.14
CA ILE A 18 1.24 -7.45 14.41
C ILE A 18 2.45 -7.05 15.28
N PRO A 19 3.46 -7.92 15.52
CA PRO A 19 4.65 -7.50 16.25
C PRO A 19 5.37 -6.32 15.60
N LEU A 20 5.45 -6.29 14.27
CA LEU A 20 6.07 -5.19 13.53
C LEU A 20 5.34 -3.86 13.79
N TYR A 21 4.01 -3.84 13.69
CA TYR A 21 3.22 -2.64 14.00
C TYR A 21 3.39 -2.19 15.45
N LEU A 22 3.40 -3.13 16.40
CA LEU A 22 3.61 -2.81 17.81
C LEU A 22 4.99 -2.17 18.04
N ILE A 23 6.04 -2.69 17.39
CA ILE A 23 7.39 -2.13 17.47
C ILE A 23 7.43 -0.72 16.87
N THR A 24 6.77 -0.47 15.74
CA THR A 24 6.71 0.86 15.12
C THR A 24 6.06 1.88 16.06
N VAL A 25 4.91 1.55 16.65
CA VAL A 25 4.22 2.42 17.61
C VAL A 25 5.08 2.64 18.87
N LEU A 26 5.71 1.59 19.38
CA LEU A 26 6.60 1.69 20.54
C LEU A 26 7.77 2.64 20.26
N LEU A 27 8.42 2.51 19.10
CA LEU A 27 9.52 3.38 18.69
C LEU A 27 9.07 4.83 18.51
N ALA A 28 7.86 5.08 18.02
CA ALA A 28 7.30 6.43 17.95
C ALA A 28 7.14 7.06 19.33
N VAL A 29 6.55 6.31 20.28
CA VAL A 29 6.37 6.75 21.67
C VAL A 29 7.72 6.99 22.34
N LEU A 30 8.70 6.09 22.15
CA LEU A 30 10.04 6.25 22.69
C LEU A 30 10.73 7.48 22.11
N THR A 31 10.61 7.71 20.80
CA THR A 31 11.18 8.89 20.13
C THR A 31 10.62 10.18 20.76
N ARG A 32 9.29 10.26 20.92
CA ARG A 32 8.63 11.39 21.57
C ARG A 32 9.05 11.55 23.03
N ALA A 33 9.12 10.46 23.80
CA ALA A 33 9.53 10.48 25.19
C ALA A 33 10.98 10.98 25.34
N THR A 34 11.90 10.54 24.48
CA THR A 34 13.29 11.01 24.49
C THR A 34 13.43 12.48 24.13
N ALA A 35 12.60 12.99 23.22
CA ALA A 35 12.59 14.41 22.86
C ALA A 35 12.13 15.27 24.06
N LEU A 36 11.01 14.90 24.69
CA LEU A 36 10.51 15.60 25.89
C LEU A 36 11.50 15.53 27.06
N TRP A 37 12.15 14.38 27.25
CA TRP A 37 13.14 14.22 28.31
C TRP A 37 14.38 15.09 28.07
N ALA A 38 14.81 15.24 26.82
CA ALA A 38 15.91 16.14 26.45
C ALA A 38 15.57 17.63 26.68
N GLU A 39 14.30 18.02 26.56
CA GLU A 39 13.84 19.39 26.87
C GLU A 39 13.78 19.67 28.38
N MET A 40 13.41 18.66 29.20
CA MET A 40 13.26 18.83 30.65
C MET A 40 14.57 18.74 31.42
N VAL A 41 15.59 18.03 30.91
CA VAL A 41 16.84 17.80 31.65
C VAL A 41 17.97 18.66 31.10
N THR A 42 18.38 19.65 31.90
CA THR A 42 19.62 20.40 31.67
C THR A 42 20.81 19.58 32.16
N PHE A 43 21.52 18.91 31.24
CA PHE A 43 22.81 18.28 31.56
C PHE A 43 23.92 19.33 31.59
N ASP A 44 24.55 19.49 32.75
CA ASP A 44 25.68 20.40 32.98
C ASP A 44 27.02 19.84 32.44
N GLY A 45 27.05 18.55 32.03
CA GLY A 45 28.22 17.87 31.52
C GLY A 45 28.14 17.49 30.04
N MET A 46 29.22 17.74 29.28
CA MET A 46 29.35 17.40 27.85
C MET A 46 29.10 15.91 27.58
N LEU A 47 29.54 15.01 28.48
CA LEU A 47 29.33 13.56 28.35
C LEU A 47 27.86 13.14 28.43
N GLY A 48 27.07 13.74 29.32
CA GLY A 48 25.64 13.42 29.47
C GLY A 48 24.81 13.87 28.27
N ARG A 49 25.09 15.07 27.74
CA ARG A 49 24.45 15.60 26.52
C ARG A 49 24.76 14.73 25.30
N ASN A 50 26.03 14.31 25.15
CA ASN A 50 26.45 13.46 24.03
C ASN A 50 25.80 12.06 24.11
N PHE A 51 25.67 11.48 25.30
CA PHE A 51 25.00 10.19 25.48
C PHE A 51 23.52 10.24 25.09
N LEU A 52 22.78 11.26 25.52
CA LEU A 52 21.36 11.42 25.14
C LEU A 52 21.17 11.67 23.65
N ALA A 53 22.03 12.48 23.04
CA ALA A 53 21.99 12.71 21.61
C ALA A 53 22.21 11.40 20.82
N LEU A 54 23.17 10.57 21.25
CA LEU A 54 23.40 9.25 20.64
C LEU A 54 22.21 8.30 20.83
N LEU A 55 21.67 8.20 22.05
CA LEU A 55 20.51 7.35 22.34
C LEU A 55 19.28 7.75 21.51
N SER A 56 18.98 9.05 21.47
CA SER A 56 17.90 9.62 20.66
C SER A 56 18.11 9.32 19.17
N GLY A 57 19.33 9.52 18.68
CA GLY A 57 19.69 9.20 17.29
C GLY A 57 19.46 7.74 16.92
N ILE A 58 19.81 6.78 17.81
CA ILE A 58 19.59 5.35 17.58
C ILE A 58 18.08 5.03 17.54
N ILE A 59 17.29 5.61 18.44
CA ILE A 59 15.83 5.39 18.49
C ILE A 59 15.14 5.96 17.26
N ILE A 60 15.49 7.18 16.85
CA ILE A 60 14.98 7.80 15.62
C ILE A 60 15.34 6.97 14.40
N PHE A 61 16.59 6.52 14.30
CA PHE A 61 17.03 5.67 13.20
C PHE A 61 16.24 4.35 13.15
N GLY A 62 16.07 3.70 14.31
CA GLY A 62 15.24 2.50 14.43
C GLY A 62 13.78 2.76 14.04
N PHE A 63 13.22 3.91 14.41
CA PHE A 63 11.86 4.30 14.03
C PHE A 63 11.70 4.46 12.52
N VAL A 64 12.62 5.16 11.86
CA VAL A 64 12.61 5.30 10.39
C VAL A 64 12.72 3.94 9.70
N LEU A 65 13.57 3.05 10.20
CA LEU A 65 13.66 1.69 9.68
C LEU A 65 12.35 0.91 9.89
N ALA A 66 11.67 1.09 11.03
CA ALA A 66 10.40 0.43 11.31
C ALA A 66 9.29 0.92 10.37
N LEU A 67 9.22 2.22 10.07
CA LEU A 67 8.29 2.79 9.07
C LEU A 67 8.53 2.23 7.67
N ILE A 68 9.78 2.02 7.28
CA ILE A 68 10.07 1.40 5.98
C ILE A 68 9.71 -0.09 6.03
N ALA A 69 10.03 -0.76 7.14
CA ALA A 69 9.82 -2.19 7.31
C ALA A 69 8.33 -2.56 7.29
N THR A 70 7.43 -1.77 7.88
CA THR A 70 5.97 -2.05 7.89
C THR A 70 5.44 -2.30 6.47
N PHE A 71 5.81 -1.44 5.52
CA PHE A 71 5.39 -1.56 4.12
C PHE A 71 6.18 -2.63 3.37
N VAL A 72 7.52 -2.63 3.48
CA VAL A 72 8.38 -3.59 2.77
C VAL A 72 8.08 -5.03 3.19
N VAL A 73 7.93 -5.29 4.48
CA VAL A 73 7.60 -6.63 4.98
C VAL A 73 6.20 -7.05 4.54
N ALA A 74 5.23 -6.14 4.52
CA ALA A 74 3.90 -6.45 3.99
C ALA A 74 3.98 -6.90 2.53
N VAL A 75 4.74 -6.18 1.69
CA VAL A 75 4.94 -6.54 0.26
C VAL A 75 5.65 -7.88 0.14
N ILE A 76 6.73 -8.09 0.88
CA ILE A 76 7.46 -9.37 0.88
C ILE A 76 6.55 -10.52 1.29
N LEU A 77 5.72 -10.37 2.32
CA LEU A 77 4.76 -11.39 2.73
C LEU A 77 3.71 -11.65 1.65
N ALA A 78 3.19 -10.61 0.99
CA ALA A 78 2.26 -10.76 -0.13
C ALA A 78 2.86 -11.63 -1.24
N ILE A 79 4.12 -11.39 -1.60
CA ILE A 79 4.86 -12.11 -2.63
C ILE A 79 5.15 -13.56 -2.19
N LEU A 80 5.75 -13.72 -1.01
CA LEU A 80 6.17 -15.04 -0.51
C LEU A 80 4.98 -15.96 -0.29
N ARG A 81 3.85 -15.46 0.26
CA ARG A 81 2.63 -16.26 0.46
C ARG A 81 1.98 -16.65 -0.85
N PHE A 82 2.08 -15.83 -1.90
CA PHE A 82 1.61 -16.20 -3.23
C PHE A 82 2.48 -17.28 -3.84
N ARG A 83 3.81 -17.09 -3.82
CA ARG A 83 4.78 -18.05 -4.34
C ARG A 83 4.70 -19.39 -3.60
N SER A 84 4.80 -19.40 -2.28
CA SER A 84 4.86 -20.65 -1.50
C SER A 84 3.57 -21.44 -1.62
N ASN A 85 2.41 -20.79 -1.53
CA ASN A 85 1.14 -21.50 -1.50
C ASN A 85 0.62 -21.92 -2.88
N LEU A 86 0.98 -21.20 -3.96
CA LEU A 86 0.41 -21.48 -5.30
C LEU A 86 1.43 -21.95 -6.32
N MET A 87 2.72 -21.65 -6.14
CA MET A 87 3.75 -21.93 -7.16
C MET A 87 4.82 -22.94 -6.70
N ALA A 88 4.80 -23.33 -5.43
CA ALA A 88 5.69 -24.35 -4.86
C ALA A 88 4.89 -25.61 -4.48
N ASP A 89 5.51 -26.54 -3.75
CA ASP A 89 4.95 -27.85 -3.39
C ASP A 89 3.56 -27.76 -2.72
N GLU A 90 3.31 -26.73 -1.91
CA GLU A 90 1.99 -26.51 -1.29
C GLU A 90 0.89 -26.24 -2.34
N GLY A 91 1.27 -25.78 -3.53
CA GLY A 91 0.40 -25.52 -4.68
C GLY A 91 -0.39 -26.74 -5.11
N TYR A 92 0.22 -27.94 -5.10
CA TYR A 92 -0.48 -29.19 -5.40
C TYR A 92 -1.69 -29.39 -4.49
N VAL A 93 -1.52 -29.14 -3.19
CA VAL A 93 -2.62 -29.23 -2.22
C VAL A 93 -3.63 -28.11 -2.47
N MET A 94 -3.18 -26.88 -2.70
CA MET A 94 -4.08 -25.74 -2.90
C MET A 94 -4.97 -25.86 -4.14
N PHE A 95 -4.48 -26.47 -5.23
CA PHE A 95 -5.27 -26.69 -6.45
C PHE A 95 -6.18 -27.93 -6.41
N THR A 96 -6.01 -28.82 -5.42
CA THR A 96 -6.92 -29.97 -5.21
C THR A 96 -8.11 -29.63 -4.31
N LEU A 97 -8.07 -28.48 -3.62
CA LEU A 97 -9.21 -27.99 -2.86
C LEU A 97 -10.39 -27.71 -3.79
N PRO A 98 -11.65 -27.96 -3.36
CA PRO A 98 -12.85 -27.68 -4.16
C PRO A 98 -13.18 -26.17 -4.17
N VAL A 99 -12.24 -25.36 -4.65
CA VAL A 99 -12.32 -23.89 -4.75
C VAL A 99 -11.74 -23.45 -6.09
N SER A 100 -12.28 -22.37 -6.66
CA SER A 100 -11.75 -21.83 -7.91
C SER A 100 -10.41 -21.12 -7.70
N THR A 101 -9.56 -21.13 -8.73
CA THR A 101 -8.31 -20.36 -8.80
C THR A 101 -8.53 -18.88 -8.47
N HIS A 102 -9.64 -18.30 -8.94
CA HIS A 102 -10.05 -16.95 -8.58
C HIS A 102 -10.20 -16.75 -7.08
N THR A 103 -10.83 -17.71 -6.37
CA THR A 103 -11.01 -17.63 -4.92
C THR A 103 -9.66 -17.67 -4.19
N LEU A 104 -8.70 -18.46 -4.69
CA LEU A 104 -7.34 -18.52 -4.15
C LEU A 104 -6.62 -17.18 -4.31
N VAL A 105 -6.63 -16.60 -5.50
CA VAL A 105 -5.97 -15.30 -5.78
C VAL A 105 -6.62 -14.18 -4.97
N TRP A 106 -7.96 -14.06 -5.00
CA TRP A 106 -8.68 -13.04 -4.23
C TRP A 106 -8.43 -13.15 -2.72
N SER A 107 -8.28 -14.36 -2.18
CA SER A 107 -7.95 -14.52 -0.76
C SER A 107 -6.62 -13.85 -0.40
N LYS A 108 -5.63 -13.89 -1.29
CA LYS A 108 -4.31 -13.28 -1.08
C LYS A 108 -4.37 -11.77 -1.29
N LEU A 109 -5.04 -11.31 -2.35
CA LEU A 109 -5.23 -9.88 -2.62
C LEU A 109 -5.92 -9.16 -1.46
N ILE A 110 -6.99 -9.74 -0.91
CA ILE A 110 -7.73 -9.14 0.22
C ILE A 110 -6.85 -9.08 1.47
N VAL A 111 -6.14 -10.16 1.80
CA VAL A 111 -5.27 -10.21 2.99
C VAL A 111 -4.14 -9.19 2.87
N SER A 112 -3.49 -9.11 1.71
CA SER A 112 -2.42 -8.13 1.46
C SER A 112 -2.93 -6.69 1.51
N ALA A 113 -4.10 -6.40 0.91
CA ALA A 113 -4.70 -5.06 0.98
C ALA A 113 -4.98 -4.62 2.41
N VAL A 114 -5.45 -5.53 3.28
CA VAL A 114 -5.66 -5.23 4.70
C VAL A 114 -4.35 -4.94 5.43
N TRP A 115 -3.27 -5.65 5.13
CA TRP A 115 -1.96 -5.36 5.72
C TRP A 115 -1.31 -4.09 5.15
N PHE A 116 -1.54 -3.75 3.89
CA PHE A 116 -1.10 -2.47 3.34
C PHE A 116 -1.84 -1.32 4.01
N LEU A 117 -3.16 -1.43 4.16
CA LEU A 117 -3.96 -0.44 4.88
C LEU A 117 -3.50 -0.31 6.33
N GLY A 118 -3.27 -1.43 7.01
CA GLY A 118 -2.75 -1.46 8.37
C GLY A 118 -1.40 -0.77 8.50
N ALA A 119 -0.48 -0.99 7.54
CA ALA A 119 0.83 -0.33 7.54
C ALA A 119 0.66 1.20 7.40
N VAL A 120 -0.12 1.66 6.43
CA VAL A 120 -0.40 3.10 6.24
C VAL A 120 -1.01 3.72 7.50
N VAL A 121 -2.01 3.08 8.09
CA VAL A 121 -2.67 3.59 9.31
C VAL A 121 -1.69 3.64 10.47
N VAL A 122 -0.91 2.59 10.71
CA VAL A 122 0.06 2.53 11.80
C VAL A 122 1.16 3.57 11.63
N ASP A 123 1.67 3.74 10.41
CA ASP A 123 2.73 4.69 10.11
C ASP A 123 2.25 6.13 10.26
N VAL A 124 1.04 6.44 9.75
CA VAL A 124 0.40 7.76 9.94
C VAL A 124 0.18 8.06 11.42
N LEU A 125 -0.40 7.12 12.18
CA LEU A 125 -0.62 7.30 13.62
C LEU A 125 0.69 7.48 14.39
N SER A 126 1.74 6.74 14.01
CA SER A 126 3.06 6.83 14.61
C SER A 126 3.72 8.18 14.35
N LEU A 127 3.61 8.71 13.13
CA LEU A 127 4.08 10.04 12.77
C LEU A 127 3.27 11.14 13.46
N LEU A 128 1.95 11.01 13.53
CA LEU A 128 1.09 11.93 14.26
C LEU A 128 1.45 11.97 15.75
N ALA A 129 1.73 10.82 16.38
CA ALA A 129 2.16 10.76 17.77
C ALA A 129 3.48 11.53 18.03
N LEU A 130 4.35 11.64 17.04
CA LEU A 130 5.61 12.40 17.13
C LEU A 130 5.38 13.91 17.09
N VAL A 131 4.50 14.36 16.18
CA VAL A 131 4.25 15.78 15.90
C VAL A 131 3.15 16.37 16.78
N ALA A 132 2.31 15.52 17.39
CA ALA A 132 1.19 15.95 18.21
C ALA A 132 1.62 16.88 19.35
N ASN A 133 1.25 18.14 19.21
CA ASN A 133 1.30 19.15 20.25
C ASN A 133 -0.12 19.68 20.54
N VAL A 134 -0.28 20.38 21.65
CA VAL A 134 -1.57 20.95 22.08
C VAL A 134 -2.12 21.91 21.02
N GLU A 135 -1.25 22.68 20.37
CA GLU A 135 -1.62 23.62 19.30
C GLU A 135 -2.22 22.92 18.07
N MET A 136 -1.68 21.78 17.65
CA MET A 136 -2.24 21.00 16.54
C MET A 136 -3.66 20.52 16.85
N PHE A 137 -3.96 20.13 18.10
CA PHE A 137 -5.32 19.75 18.49
C PHE A 137 -6.27 20.95 18.49
N TRP A 138 -5.80 22.15 18.88
CA TRP A 138 -6.58 23.38 18.79
C TRP A 138 -6.87 23.76 17.34
N GLU A 139 -5.86 23.73 16.46
CA GLU A 139 -6.03 24.01 15.04
C GLU A 139 -6.93 22.97 14.35
N LEU A 140 -6.79 21.68 14.68
CA LEU A 140 -7.71 20.64 14.19
C LEU A 140 -9.15 20.92 14.66
N GLY A 141 -9.33 21.34 15.92
CA GLY A 141 -10.62 21.76 16.45
C GLY A 141 -11.21 22.96 15.71
N ARG A 142 -10.39 23.95 15.35
CA ARG A 142 -10.79 25.10 14.54
C ARG A 142 -11.21 24.70 13.14
N VAL A 143 -10.47 23.79 12.49
CA VAL A 143 -10.86 23.24 11.18
C VAL A 143 -12.21 22.54 11.26
N PHE A 144 -12.46 21.73 12.29
CA PHE A 144 -13.77 21.09 12.47
C PHE A 144 -14.89 22.11 12.75
N GLN A 145 -14.61 23.17 13.50
CA GLN A 145 -15.56 24.26 13.73
C GLN A 145 -15.86 25.01 12.42
N GLU A 146 -14.86 25.34 11.62
CA GLU A 146 -15.05 25.98 10.32
C GLU A 146 -15.86 25.11 9.35
N ILE A 147 -15.63 23.79 9.36
CA ILE A 147 -16.43 22.82 8.59
C ILE A 147 -17.87 22.78 9.11
N ALA A 148 -18.07 22.82 10.42
CA ALA A 148 -19.39 22.81 11.05
C ALA A 148 -20.16 24.13 10.85
N ASP A 149 -19.46 25.27 10.81
CA ASP A 149 -20.04 26.58 10.55
C ASP A 149 -20.37 26.75 9.06
N GLN A 150 -19.58 26.14 8.18
CA GLN A 150 -19.81 26.07 6.74
C GLN A 150 -20.60 24.82 6.32
N TRP A 151 -21.50 24.32 7.18
CA TRP A 151 -22.32 23.12 6.94
C TRP A 151 -23.28 23.31 5.77
N ASN A 152 -22.73 23.26 4.57
CA ASN A 152 -23.43 23.22 3.32
C ASN A 152 -23.42 21.77 2.85
N ALA A 153 -24.60 21.21 2.59
CA ALA A 153 -24.76 19.84 2.11
C ALA A 153 -23.89 19.56 0.87
N TYR A 154 -23.62 20.58 0.06
CA TYR A 154 -22.72 20.51 -1.09
C TYR A 154 -21.26 20.20 -0.70
N TYR A 155 -20.66 20.91 0.27
CA TYR A 155 -19.27 20.70 0.67
C TYR A 155 -19.07 19.40 1.45
N VAL A 156 -20.00 19.05 2.34
CA VAL A 156 -19.96 17.79 3.08
C VAL A 156 -20.12 16.60 2.12
N GLY A 157 -21.04 16.69 1.16
CA GLY A 157 -21.25 15.66 0.15
C GLY A 157 -20.00 15.40 -0.69
N ASN A 158 -19.38 16.46 -1.21
CA ASN A 158 -18.14 16.35 -1.98
C ASN A 158 -16.98 15.83 -1.12
N GLY A 159 -16.87 16.27 0.14
CA GLY A 159 -15.84 15.78 1.06
C GLY A 159 -15.95 14.28 1.35
N VAL A 160 -17.16 13.79 1.63
CA VAL A 160 -17.41 12.36 1.83
C VAL A 160 -17.15 11.57 0.55
N ALA A 161 -17.60 12.06 -0.60
CA ALA A 161 -17.33 11.43 -1.90
C ALA A 161 -15.83 11.31 -2.16
N PHE A 162 -15.06 12.37 -1.88
CA PHE A 162 -13.61 12.37 -2.03
C PHE A 162 -12.92 11.34 -1.13
N LEU A 163 -13.35 11.20 0.13
CA LEU A 163 -12.81 10.16 1.03
C LEU A 163 -13.11 8.74 0.53
N VAL A 164 -14.32 8.52 -0.02
CA VAL A 164 -14.70 7.23 -0.63
C VAL A 164 -13.85 6.95 -1.86
N GLU A 165 -13.62 7.94 -2.72
CA GLU A 165 -12.76 7.82 -3.89
C GLU A 165 -11.30 7.54 -3.51
N CYS A 166 -10.76 8.21 -2.49
CA CYS A 166 -9.44 7.94 -1.95
C CYS A 166 -9.32 6.50 -1.45
N LEU A 167 -10.31 6.02 -0.69
CA LEU A 167 -10.34 4.63 -0.21
C LEU A 167 -10.42 3.64 -1.37
N LEU A 168 -11.25 3.92 -2.36
CA LEU A 168 -11.43 3.04 -3.51
C LEU A 168 -10.17 2.99 -4.38
N LEU A 169 -9.56 4.15 -4.66
CA LEU A 169 -8.28 4.25 -5.36
C LEU A 169 -7.18 3.49 -4.60
N PHE A 170 -7.11 3.65 -3.29
CA PHE A 170 -6.17 2.92 -2.44
C PHE A 170 -6.35 1.39 -2.55
N LEU A 171 -7.60 0.90 -2.49
CA LEU A 171 -7.88 -0.53 -2.62
C LEU A 171 -7.51 -1.08 -4.01
N VAL A 172 -7.81 -0.32 -5.08
CA VAL A 172 -7.40 -0.69 -6.44
C VAL A 172 -5.87 -0.73 -6.54
N PHE A 173 -5.18 0.26 -5.98
CA PHE A 173 -3.73 0.31 -5.96
C PHE A 173 -3.11 -0.87 -5.20
N CYS A 174 -3.69 -1.28 -4.07
CA CYS A 174 -3.26 -2.47 -3.33
C CYS A 174 -3.34 -3.74 -4.19
N VAL A 175 -4.44 -3.89 -4.94
CA VAL A 175 -4.64 -5.03 -5.85
C VAL A 175 -3.60 -5.00 -6.97
N VAL A 176 -3.41 -3.85 -7.62
CA VAL A 176 -2.40 -3.66 -8.68
C VAL A 176 -1.00 -3.98 -8.16
N ALA A 177 -0.60 -3.41 -7.02
CA ALA A 177 0.70 -3.63 -6.42
C ALA A 177 0.98 -5.12 -6.16
N CYS A 178 -0.01 -5.89 -5.72
CA CYS A 178 0.14 -7.34 -5.59
C CYS A 178 0.29 -8.03 -6.95
N LEU A 179 -0.55 -7.65 -7.93
CA LEU A 179 -0.57 -8.26 -9.26
C LEU A 179 0.69 -7.98 -10.08
N GLU A 180 1.36 -6.86 -9.85
CA GLU A 180 2.67 -6.55 -10.44
C GLU A 180 3.73 -7.58 -10.07
N PHE A 181 3.64 -8.20 -8.90
CA PHE A 181 4.52 -9.31 -8.52
C PHE A 181 3.94 -10.68 -8.86
N TYR A 182 2.62 -10.85 -8.76
CA TYR A 182 1.97 -12.15 -8.99
C TYR A 182 2.03 -12.55 -10.46
N THR A 183 1.86 -11.60 -11.38
CA THR A 183 1.82 -11.86 -12.82
C THR A 183 3.16 -12.39 -13.33
N PRO A 184 4.31 -11.72 -13.08
CA PRO A 184 5.61 -12.26 -13.48
C PRO A 184 5.94 -13.60 -12.81
N LEU A 185 5.57 -13.78 -11.53
CA LEU A 185 5.75 -15.06 -10.85
C LEU A 185 4.98 -16.19 -11.55
N ALA A 186 3.73 -15.95 -11.92
CA ALA A 186 2.91 -16.92 -12.62
C ALA A 186 3.46 -17.25 -14.02
N ILE A 187 3.95 -16.25 -14.75
CA ILE A 187 4.58 -16.46 -16.05
C ILE A 187 5.88 -17.24 -15.89
N GLY A 188 6.77 -16.84 -14.98
CA GLY A 188 8.07 -17.49 -14.77
C GLY A 188 7.93 -18.96 -14.34
N HIS A 189 6.96 -19.28 -13.49
CA HIS A 189 6.70 -20.67 -13.05
C HIS A 189 5.93 -21.52 -14.07
N SER A 190 5.49 -20.94 -15.19
CA SER A 190 4.96 -21.70 -16.32
C SER A 190 6.06 -22.40 -17.14
N PHE A 191 7.33 -22.04 -16.93
CA PHE A 191 8.48 -22.65 -17.59
C PHE A 191 9.06 -23.79 -16.74
N ALA A 192 9.69 -24.78 -17.41
CA ALA A 192 10.27 -25.93 -16.72
C ALA A 192 11.56 -25.61 -15.96
N GLN A 193 12.38 -24.69 -16.46
CA GLN A 193 13.69 -24.36 -15.90
C GLN A 193 13.80 -22.88 -15.57
N HIS A 194 14.65 -22.54 -14.60
CA HIS A 194 14.96 -21.16 -14.20
C HIS A 194 13.75 -20.31 -13.80
N LYS A 195 12.72 -20.92 -13.21
CA LYS A 195 11.42 -20.31 -12.85
C LYS A 195 11.55 -18.94 -12.17
N MET A 196 12.43 -18.82 -11.18
CA MET A 196 12.66 -17.58 -10.44
C MET A 196 13.37 -16.52 -11.28
N LEU A 197 14.39 -16.89 -12.04
CA LEU A 197 15.12 -15.96 -12.92
C LEU A 197 14.17 -15.40 -13.99
N LEU A 198 13.35 -16.28 -14.59
CA LEU A 198 12.33 -15.88 -15.56
C LEU A 198 11.27 -14.99 -14.92
N SER A 199 10.84 -15.27 -13.70
CA SER A 199 9.89 -14.39 -12.98
C SER A 199 10.44 -12.97 -12.82
N VAL A 200 11.73 -12.84 -12.48
CA VAL A 200 12.41 -11.54 -12.38
C VAL A 200 12.53 -10.88 -13.76
N ALA A 201 12.91 -11.63 -14.80
CA ALA A 201 13.01 -11.10 -16.16
C ALA A 201 11.65 -10.58 -16.67
N PHE A 202 10.56 -11.32 -16.44
CA PHE A 202 9.22 -10.89 -16.80
C PHE A 202 8.73 -9.71 -15.98
N PHE A 203 9.17 -9.55 -14.72
CA PHE A 203 8.86 -8.37 -13.93
C PHE A 203 9.43 -7.13 -14.62
N PHE A 204 10.72 -7.14 -14.96
CA PHE A 204 11.33 -6.04 -15.70
C PHE A 204 10.69 -5.83 -17.09
N ALA A 205 10.37 -6.89 -17.81
CA ALA A 205 9.70 -6.78 -19.12
C ALA A 205 8.33 -6.08 -19.01
N ILE A 206 7.51 -6.48 -18.03
CA ILE A 206 6.20 -5.86 -17.77
C ILE A 206 6.38 -4.40 -17.36
N GLN A 207 7.35 -4.10 -16.49
CA GLN A 207 7.61 -2.72 -16.07
C GLN A 207 8.07 -1.84 -17.25
N VAL A 208 8.99 -2.32 -18.09
CA VAL A 208 9.42 -1.60 -19.30
C VAL A 208 8.25 -1.34 -20.25
N VAL A 209 7.42 -2.36 -20.52
CA VAL A 209 6.23 -2.19 -21.36
C VAL A 209 5.27 -1.17 -20.75
N THR A 210 5.01 -1.25 -19.44
CA THR A 210 4.12 -0.33 -18.73
C THR A 210 4.64 1.11 -18.82
N GLN A 211 5.94 1.32 -18.65
CA GLN A 211 6.56 2.65 -18.77
C GLN A 211 6.50 3.20 -20.20
N ILE A 212 6.78 2.37 -21.22
CA ILE A 212 6.68 2.77 -22.63
C ILE A 212 5.24 3.16 -22.97
N VAL A 213 4.27 2.33 -22.62
CA VAL A 213 2.85 2.58 -22.89
C VAL A 213 2.37 3.84 -22.15
N SER A 214 2.74 4.00 -20.88
CA SER A 214 2.37 5.19 -20.08
C SER A 214 2.98 6.46 -20.67
N GLY A 215 4.26 6.41 -21.09
CA GLY A 215 4.92 7.51 -21.76
C GLY A 215 4.26 7.85 -23.11
N MET A 216 3.94 6.86 -23.94
CA MET A 216 3.24 7.06 -25.20
C MET A 216 1.86 7.69 -25.01
N LEU A 217 1.08 7.24 -24.02
CA LEU A 217 -0.22 7.81 -23.68
C LEU A 217 -0.09 9.26 -23.21
N LEU A 218 0.92 9.56 -22.39
CA LEU A 218 1.21 10.92 -21.97
C LEU A 218 1.50 11.81 -23.19
N PHE A 219 2.44 11.40 -24.05
CA PHE A 219 2.81 12.15 -25.27
C PHE A 219 1.64 12.34 -26.24
N ALA A 220 0.83 11.29 -26.44
CA ALA A 220 -0.37 11.37 -27.27
C ALA A 220 -1.44 12.30 -26.67
N GLY A 221 -1.48 12.42 -25.34
CA GLY A 221 -2.36 13.33 -24.61
C GLY A 221 -1.90 14.79 -24.63
N VAL A 222 -0.60 15.08 -24.85
CA VAL A 222 -0.06 16.46 -24.81
C VAL A 222 -0.83 17.43 -25.74
N PRO A 223 -1.10 17.11 -27.02
CA PRO A 223 -1.87 18.00 -27.89
C PRO A 223 -3.32 18.21 -27.42
N MET A 224 -3.87 17.29 -26.63
CA MET A 224 -5.20 17.41 -26.06
C MET A 224 -5.22 18.32 -24.82
N LEU A 225 -4.08 18.57 -24.17
CA LEU A 225 -4.01 19.39 -22.95
C LEU A 225 -4.45 20.83 -23.19
N ASP A 226 -4.08 21.44 -24.33
CA ASP A 226 -4.50 22.79 -24.69
C ASP A 226 -6.03 22.89 -24.88
N SER A 227 -6.64 21.85 -25.49
CA SER A 227 -8.10 21.76 -25.61
C SER A 227 -8.81 21.40 -24.30
N MET A 228 -8.10 20.72 -23.38
CA MET A 228 -8.61 20.37 -22.05
C MET A 228 -8.54 21.54 -21.10
N ASP A 229 -7.65 22.52 -21.29
CA ASP A 229 -7.54 23.69 -20.42
C ASP A 229 -8.85 24.51 -20.43
N GLY A 230 -9.42 24.79 -21.60
CA GLY A 230 -10.72 25.46 -21.69
C GLY A 230 -11.88 24.69 -21.04
N TRP A 231 -11.86 23.36 -21.15
CA TRP A 231 -12.87 22.49 -20.52
C TRP A 231 -12.67 22.41 -18.99
N LEU A 232 -11.44 22.24 -18.50
CA LEU A 232 -11.11 22.20 -17.07
C LEU A 232 -11.44 23.52 -16.38
N ASN A 233 -11.16 24.66 -17.02
CA ASN A 233 -11.52 25.98 -16.51
C ASN A 233 -13.03 26.24 -16.48
N SER A 234 -13.84 25.43 -17.17
CA SER A 234 -15.30 25.47 -17.11
C SER A 234 -15.90 24.63 -15.98
N LEU A 235 -15.11 23.75 -15.36
CA LEU A 235 -15.55 22.89 -14.26
C LEU A 235 -15.35 23.57 -12.91
N THR A 236 -16.18 23.20 -11.94
CA THR A 236 -15.87 23.53 -10.53
C THR A 236 -14.64 22.76 -10.08
N PRO A 237 -13.83 23.29 -9.14
CA PRO A 237 -12.68 22.58 -8.61
C PRO A 237 -13.02 21.18 -8.06
N ALA A 238 -14.19 21.04 -7.41
CA ALA A 238 -14.68 19.75 -6.92
C ALA A 238 -14.92 18.76 -8.06
N THR A 239 -15.59 19.19 -9.13
CA THR A 239 -15.84 18.33 -10.30
C THR A 239 -14.55 17.89 -10.98
N ALA A 240 -13.56 18.79 -11.09
CA ALA A 240 -12.26 18.45 -11.66
C ALA A 240 -11.52 17.40 -10.81
N ILE A 241 -11.52 17.54 -9.47
CA ILE A 241 -10.91 16.59 -8.56
C ILE A 241 -11.59 15.21 -8.65
N HIS A 242 -12.93 15.16 -8.56
CA HIS A 242 -13.66 13.90 -8.68
C HIS A 242 -13.43 13.24 -10.05
N GLY A 243 -13.43 14.02 -11.13
CA GLY A 243 -13.11 13.52 -12.48
C GLY A 243 -11.71 12.91 -12.57
N PHE A 244 -10.71 13.57 -11.99
CA PHE A 244 -9.35 13.04 -11.90
C PHE A 244 -9.27 11.76 -11.07
N MET A 245 -9.96 11.71 -9.93
CA MET A 245 -10.01 10.52 -9.06
C MET A 245 -10.62 9.32 -9.78
N TRP A 246 -11.79 9.49 -10.40
CA TRP A 246 -12.43 8.42 -11.18
C TRP A 246 -11.61 8.00 -12.40
N GLY A 247 -10.97 8.95 -13.09
CA GLY A 247 -10.04 8.65 -14.18
C GLY A 247 -8.86 7.79 -13.69
N SER A 248 -8.24 8.17 -12.58
CA SER A 248 -7.14 7.42 -11.95
C SER A 248 -7.58 6.01 -11.54
N ILE A 249 -8.73 5.91 -10.87
CA ILE A 249 -9.34 4.63 -10.47
C ILE A 249 -9.56 3.74 -11.68
N LEU A 250 -10.16 4.26 -12.75
CA LEU A 250 -10.50 3.50 -13.95
C LEU A 250 -9.24 2.98 -14.64
N ILE A 251 -8.22 3.83 -14.84
CA ILE A 251 -6.96 3.45 -15.48
C ILE A 251 -6.25 2.37 -14.65
N SER A 252 -6.14 2.56 -13.33
CA SER A 252 -5.54 1.56 -12.44
C SER A 252 -6.33 0.26 -12.42
N ALA A 253 -7.67 0.31 -12.45
CA ALA A 253 -8.53 -0.87 -12.49
C ALA A 253 -8.40 -1.64 -13.82
N ILE A 254 -8.29 -0.94 -14.95
CA ILE A 254 -8.04 -1.56 -16.26
C ILE A 254 -6.68 -2.26 -16.26
N TYR A 255 -5.62 -1.58 -15.79
CA TYR A 255 -4.29 -2.17 -15.68
C TYR A 255 -4.29 -3.40 -14.76
N GLY A 256 -4.91 -3.29 -13.58
CA GLY A 256 -5.08 -4.41 -12.65
C GLY A 256 -5.86 -5.57 -13.27
N ALA A 257 -6.92 -5.30 -14.04
CA ALA A 257 -7.70 -6.32 -14.73
C ALA A 257 -6.88 -7.06 -15.79
N ILE A 258 -6.02 -6.36 -16.55
CA ILE A 258 -5.09 -6.97 -17.51
C ILE A 258 -4.15 -7.93 -16.79
N LEU A 259 -3.46 -7.46 -15.74
CA LEU A 259 -2.54 -8.28 -14.95
C LEU A 259 -3.24 -9.49 -14.30
N TYR A 260 -4.44 -9.28 -13.76
CA TYR A 260 -5.26 -10.33 -13.17
C TYR A 260 -5.62 -11.42 -14.19
N CYS A 261 -6.09 -11.02 -15.38
CA CYS A 261 -6.41 -11.94 -16.46
C CYS A 261 -5.20 -12.77 -16.88
N ILE A 262 -4.02 -12.14 -17.01
CA ILE A 262 -2.76 -12.85 -17.31
C ILE A 262 -2.44 -13.83 -16.19
N THR A 263 -2.48 -13.39 -14.92
CA THR A 263 -2.20 -14.22 -13.74
C THR A 263 -3.11 -15.46 -13.70
N ILE A 264 -4.42 -15.29 -13.84
CA ILE A 264 -5.39 -16.39 -13.84
C ILE A 264 -5.15 -17.33 -15.02
N ARG A 265 -4.91 -16.81 -16.22
CA ARG A 265 -4.63 -17.63 -17.40
C ARG A 265 -3.38 -18.48 -17.23
N MET A 266 -2.33 -17.92 -16.64
CA MET A 266 -1.10 -18.66 -16.35
C MET A 266 -1.31 -19.72 -15.27
N LEU A 267 -2.07 -19.41 -14.21
CA LEU A 267 -2.40 -20.39 -13.16
C LEU A 267 -3.26 -21.57 -13.68
N HIS A 268 -4.09 -21.35 -14.71
CA HIS A 268 -4.91 -22.42 -15.31
C HIS A 268 -4.14 -23.31 -16.29
N ARG A 269 -3.07 -22.81 -16.91
CA ARG A 269 -2.21 -23.64 -17.77
C ARG A 269 -1.20 -24.34 -16.87
N HIS A 270 -1.26 -25.67 -16.81
CA HIS A 270 -0.43 -26.53 -15.94
C HIS A 270 0.89 -25.88 -15.51
N LEU A 271 0.91 -25.37 -14.28
CA LEU A 271 2.14 -24.91 -13.65
C LEU A 271 3.05 -26.12 -13.52
N ASN A 272 4.30 -25.99 -13.98
CA ASN A 272 5.28 -27.02 -13.74
C ASN A 272 5.68 -26.90 -12.27
N LEU A 273 4.99 -27.62 -11.39
CA LEU A 273 5.21 -27.60 -9.94
C LEU A 273 6.35 -28.53 -9.50
N GLU A 274 7.04 -29.19 -10.45
CA GLU A 274 8.27 -29.98 -10.25
C GLU A 274 9.54 -29.15 -10.47
#